data_AF-A0A8T6IW37-F1
#
_entry.id   AF-A0A8T6IW37-F1
#
_cell.length_a   1.000
_cell.length_b   1.000
_cell.length_c   1.000
_cell.angle_alpha   90.00
_cell.angle_beta   90.00
_cell.angle_gamma   90.00
#
_symmetry.space_group_name_H-M   'P 1'
#
loop_
_entity.id
_entity.type
_entity.pdbx_description
1 polymer ?
#
loop_
_entity_poly.entity_id
_entity_poly.type
_entity_poly.pdbx_seq_one_letter_code
_entity_poly.pdbx_strand_id
1 'polypeptide(L)'
;MIADTLLFVGLAADSEGPHALFLRALFFIGMLIVVAKLAEGILSRLGLNSIVAYTIAGIVLGPITGLVEITEYIHIFLSIGVFIFFLLIGLDEIDICL
;
A
#
# COMPACT_ATOMS: atom_id res chain seq x y z
N MET A 1 28.89 13.03 8.14
CA MET A 1 28.41 12.07 9.16
C MET A 1 27.09 11.43 8.78
N ILE A 2 26.03 12.20 8.43
CA ILE A 2 24.72 11.65 8.00
C ILE A 2 24.75 11.08 6.56
N ALA A 3 25.54 11.70 5.66
CA ALA A 3 25.67 11.26 4.26
C ALA A 3 26.43 9.92 4.11
N ASP A 4 27.41 9.65 4.96
CA ASP A 4 28.14 8.37 5.01
C ASP A 4 27.23 7.20 5.41
N THR A 5 26.31 7.44 6.35
CA THR A 5 25.35 6.41 6.79
C THR A 5 24.31 6.10 5.70
N LEU A 6 23.86 7.11 4.95
CA LEU A 6 22.95 6.90 3.80
C LEU A 6 23.65 6.19 2.63
N LEU A 7 24.93 6.47 2.39
CA LEU A 7 25.73 5.81 1.35
C LEU A 7 26.06 4.36 1.73
N PHE A 8 26.25 4.07 3.02
CA PHE A 8 26.47 2.71 3.54
C PHE A 8 25.19 1.87 3.57
N VAL A 9 24.03 2.47 3.88
CA VAL A 9 22.71 1.80 3.74
C VAL A 9 22.38 1.57 2.27
N GLY A 10 22.72 2.53 1.38
CA GLY A 10 22.58 2.37 -0.06
C GLY A 10 23.43 1.25 -0.66
N LEU A 11 24.64 1.03 -0.12
CA LEU A 11 25.56 -0.02 -0.57
C LEU A 11 25.27 -1.41 0.06
N ALA A 12 24.59 -1.45 1.22
CA ALA A 12 24.12 -2.70 1.84
C ALA A 12 22.81 -3.21 1.24
N ALA A 13 22.00 -2.34 0.61
CA ALA A 13 20.79 -2.73 -0.10
C ALA A 13 21.06 -3.31 -1.51
N ASP A 14 22.29 -3.18 -2.01
CA ASP A 14 22.71 -3.59 -3.37
C ASP A 14 23.25 -5.03 -3.45
N SER A 15 23.04 -5.85 -2.41
CA SER A 15 23.41 -7.27 -2.39
C SER A 15 22.20 -8.20 -2.25
N GLU A 16 21.01 -7.71 -2.56
CA GLU A 16 19.76 -8.47 -2.55
C GLU A 16 19.34 -8.64 -4.03
N GLY A 17 19.36 -9.87 -4.56
CA GLY A 17 19.04 -10.11 -5.98
C GLY A 17 17.65 -9.57 -6.36
N PRO A 18 17.34 -9.38 -7.67
CA PRO A 18 16.08 -8.75 -8.12
C PRO A 18 14.81 -9.39 -7.53
N HIS A 19 14.88 -10.66 -7.16
CA HIS A 19 13.82 -11.41 -6.49
C HIS A 19 13.53 -10.91 -5.08
N ALA A 20 14.53 -10.50 -4.30
CA ALA A 20 14.36 -10.07 -2.92
C ALA A 20 13.59 -8.74 -2.81
N LEU A 21 13.83 -7.80 -3.72
CA LEU A 21 13.05 -6.55 -3.82
C LEU A 21 11.57 -6.82 -4.11
N PHE A 22 11.30 -7.77 -5.00
CA PHE A 22 9.93 -8.19 -5.30
C PHE A 22 9.24 -8.84 -4.09
N LEU A 23 9.92 -9.74 -3.37
CA LEU A 23 9.38 -10.35 -2.15
C LEU A 23 9.11 -9.29 -1.07
N ARG A 24 9.99 -8.30 -0.91
CA ARG A 24 9.82 -7.19 0.04
C ARG A 24 8.60 -6.34 -0.31
N ALA A 25 8.42 -6.01 -1.60
CA ALA A 25 7.23 -5.30 -2.06
C ALA A 25 5.94 -6.11 -1.85
N LEU A 26 5.95 -7.40 -2.13
CA LEU A 26 4.81 -8.28 -1.90
C LEU A 26 4.44 -8.35 -0.42
N PHE A 27 5.45 -8.41 0.46
CA PHE A 27 5.26 -8.38 1.91
C PHE A 27 4.63 -7.05 2.37
N PHE A 28 5.11 -5.91 1.87
CA PHE A 28 4.52 -4.61 2.18
C PHE A 28 3.07 -4.48 1.70
N ILE A 29 2.76 -4.93 0.48
CA ILE A 29 1.39 -4.94 -0.05
C ILE A 29 0.49 -5.84 0.81
N GLY A 30 0.95 -7.05 1.13
CA GLY A 30 0.22 -7.98 2.00
C GLY A 30 -0.05 -7.39 3.39
N MET A 31 0.95 -6.75 3.99
CA MET A 31 0.81 -6.07 5.28
C MET A 31 -0.20 -4.92 5.21
N LEU A 32 -0.13 -4.07 4.19
CA LEU A 32 -1.11 -2.99 3.97
C LEU A 32 -2.54 -3.54 3.93
N ILE A 33 -2.77 -4.60 3.16
CA ILE A 33 -4.11 -5.20 3.00
C ILE A 33 -4.61 -5.77 4.34
N VAL A 34 -3.77 -6.56 5.03
CA VAL A 34 -4.16 -7.21 6.28
C VAL A 34 -4.50 -6.16 7.35
N VAL A 35 -3.64 -5.17 7.54
CA VAL A 35 -3.87 -4.14 8.55
C VAL A 35 -5.05 -3.24 8.17
N ALA A 36 -5.23 -2.89 6.90
CA ALA A 36 -6.40 -2.15 6.44
C ALA A 36 -7.70 -2.90 6.74
N LYS A 37 -7.74 -4.22 6.50
CA LYS A 37 -8.90 -5.07 6.83
C LYS A 37 -9.15 -5.22 8.33
N LEU A 38 -8.10 -5.35 9.12
CA LEU A 38 -8.21 -5.36 10.59
C LEU A 38 -8.73 -4.02 11.11
N ALA A 39 -8.20 -2.91 10.60
CA ALA A 39 -8.64 -1.56 10.96
C ALA A 39 -10.10 -1.33 10.59
N GLU A 40 -10.53 -1.74 9.39
CA GLU A 40 -11.93 -1.71 8.98
C GLU A 40 -12.82 -2.52 9.93
N GLY A 41 -12.42 -3.73 10.31
CA GLY A 41 -13.19 -4.55 11.26
C GLY A 41 -13.37 -3.89 12.63
N ILE A 42 -12.40 -3.08 13.07
CA ILE A 42 -12.45 -2.34 14.33
C ILE A 42 -13.29 -1.06 14.18
N LEU A 43 -13.05 -0.27 13.13
CA LEU A 43 -13.70 1.02 12.92
C LEU A 43 -15.13 0.91 12.38
N SER A 44 -15.47 -0.16 11.68
CA SER A 44 -16.85 -0.44 11.27
C SER A 44 -17.79 -0.57 12.47
N ARG A 45 -17.29 -1.07 13.62
CA ARG A 45 -18.05 -1.10 14.88
C ARG A 45 -18.35 0.29 15.44
N LEU A 46 -17.60 1.31 15.03
CA LEU A 46 -17.80 2.71 15.38
C LEU A 46 -18.69 3.45 14.37
N GLY A 47 -19.19 2.76 13.33
CA GLY A 47 -20.03 3.35 12.29
C GLY A 47 -19.27 4.17 11.23
N LEU A 48 -17.95 4.02 11.15
CA LEU A 48 -17.12 4.74 10.17
C LEU A 48 -17.10 4.03 8.81
N ASN A 49 -17.02 4.81 7.74
CA ASN A 49 -16.89 4.28 6.37
C ASN A 49 -15.55 3.54 6.21
N SER A 50 -15.58 2.39 5.53
CA SER A 50 -14.40 1.58 5.19
C SER A 50 -13.28 2.39 4.54
N ILE A 51 -13.62 3.37 3.69
CA ILE A 51 -12.61 4.23 3.04
C ILE A 51 -11.77 4.99 4.07
N VAL A 52 -12.41 5.50 5.12
CA VAL A 52 -11.76 6.26 6.20
C VAL A 52 -10.86 5.33 7.02
N ALA A 53 -11.34 4.11 7.30
CA ALA A 53 -10.56 3.12 8.03
C ALA A 53 -9.28 2.72 7.27
N TYR A 54 -9.36 2.52 5.95
CA TYR A 54 -8.21 2.21 5.11
C TYR A 54 -7.21 3.37 5.04
N THR A 55 -7.69 4.60 4.92
CA THR A 55 -6.82 5.78 4.92
C THR A 55 -6.07 5.91 6.25
N ILE A 56 -6.76 5.74 7.39
CA ILE A 56 -6.11 5.77 8.71
C ILE A 56 -5.07 4.65 8.83
N ALA A 57 -5.39 3.42 8.39
CA ALA A 57 -4.45 2.32 8.39
C ALA A 57 -3.19 2.64 7.57
N GLY A 58 -3.34 3.24 6.39
CA GLY A 58 -2.22 3.68 5.55
C GLY A 58 -1.38 4.79 6.19
N ILE A 59 -2.00 5.76 6.85
CA ILE A 59 -1.29 6.83 7.58
C ILE A 59 -0.51 6.24 8.76
N VAL A 60 -1.09 5.27 9.48
CA VAL A 60 -0.41 4.61 10.60
C VAL A 60 0.77 3.77 10.11
N LEU A 61 0.59 2.99 9.04
CA LEU A 61 1.64 2.12 8.48
C LEU A 61 2.76 2.86 7.73
N GLY A 62 2.43 3.98 7.10
CA GLY A 62 3.39 4.80 6.34
C GLY A 62 4.15 5.76 7.26
N PRO A 63 3.71 7.02 7.39
CA PRO A 63 4.48 8.06 8.06
C PRO A 63 4.64 7.87 9.57
N ILE A 64 3.67 7.25 10.27
CA ILE A 64 3.73 7.15 11.74
C ILE A 64 4.68 6.03 12.19
N THR A 65 4.62 4.86 11.56
CA THR A 65 5.42 3.70 11.96
C THR A 65 6.65 3.45 11.08
N GLY A 66 6.67 3.99 9.85
CA GLY A 66 7.76 3.75 8.89
C GLY A 66 7.90 2.29 8.46
N LEU A 67 6.87 1.46 8.68
CA LEU A 67 6.91 0.02 8.40
C LEU A 67 6.78 -0.29 6.90
N VAL A 68 6.16 0.61 6.14
CA VAL A 68 5.94 0.47 4.71
C VAL A 68 6.63 1.61 3.97
N GLU A 69 7.59 1.27 3.11
CA GLU A 69 8.25 2.20 2.21
C GLU A 69 7.58 2.21 0.84
N ILE A 70 7.52 3.39 0.21
CA ILE A 70 7.02 3.54 -1.14
C ILE A 70 8.07 3.01 -2.11
N THR A 71 7.74 1.92 -2.80
CA THR A 71 8.60 1.30 -3.82
C THR A 71 7.96 1.42 -5.21
N GLU A 72 8.76 1.26 -6.26
CA GLU A 72 8.26 1.27 -7.64
C GLU A 72 7.16 0.22 -7.87
N TYR A 73 7.30 -0.97 -7.28
CA TYR A 73 6.29 -2.03 -7.36
C TYR A 73 4.95 -1.65 -6.73
N ILE A 74 4.97 -0.90 -5.62
CA ILE A 74 3.75 -0.38 -4.98
C ILE A 74 3.09 0.66 -5.88
N HIS A 75 3.87 1.53 -6.54
CA HIS A 75 3.35 2.49 -7.50
C HIS A 75 2.68 1.81 -8.70
N ILE A 76 3.31 0.78 -9.26
CA ILE A 76 2.74 -0.01 -10.37
C ILE A 76 1.44 -0.67 -9.91
N PHE A 77 1.43 -1.28 -8.73
CA PHE A 77 0.23 -1.91 -8.16
C PHE A 77 -0.90 -0.91 -7.97
N LEU A 78 -0.62 0.28 -7.43
CA LEU A 78 -1.60 1.34 -7.25
C LEU A 78 -2.15 1.82 -8.60
N SER A 79 -1.30 1.99 -9.61
CA SER A 79 -1.74 2.40 -10.95
C SER A 79 -2.70 1.38 -11.57
N ILE A 80 -2.41 0.08 -11.43
CA ILE A 80 -3.28 -0.99 -11.89
C ILE A 80 -4.58 -1.00 -11.09
N GLY A 81 -4.50 -0.86 -9.77
CA GLY A 81 -5.67 -0.83 -8.89
C GLY A 81 -6.61 0.33 -9.21
N VAL A 82 -6.08 1.54 -9.43
CA VAL A 82 -6.85 2.71 -9.83
C VAL A 82 -7.48 2.51 -11.21
N PHE A 83 -6.75 1.93 -12.16
CA PHE A 83 -7.29 1.60 -13.48
C PHE A 83 -8.49 0.64 -13.38
N ILE A 84 -8.37 -0.43 -12.60
CA ILE A 84 -9.46 -1.37 -12.35
C ILE A 84 -10.61 -0.69 -11.59
N PHE A 85 -10.32 0.15 -10.60
CA PHE A 85 -11.34 0.87 -9.85
C PHE A 85 -12.18 1.79 -10.74
N PHE A 86 -11.55 2.55 -11.65
CA PHE A 86 -12.26 3.37 -12.63
C PHE A 86 -13.01 2.52 -13.68
N LEU A 87 -12.47 1.36 -14.07
CA LEU A 87 -13.19 0.43 -14.93
C LEU A 87 -14.49 -0.04 -14.26
N LEU A 88 -14.42 -0.42 -12.98
CA LEU A 88 -15.59 -0.87 -12.21
C LEU A 88 -16.61 0.25 -12.02
N ILE A 89 -16.16 1.47 -11.68
CA ILE A 89 -17.06 2.63 -11.58
C ILE A 89 -17.76 2.91 -12.91
N GLY A 90 -17.04 2.78 -14.02
CA GLY A 90 -17.58 2.98 -15.36
C GLY A 90 -18.59 1.90 -15.75
N LEU A 91 -18.33 0.64 -15.38
CA LEU A 91 -19.27 -0.46 -15.60
C LEU A 91 -20.55 -0.31 -14.76
N ASP A 92 -20.43 0.10 -13.50
CA ASP A 92 -21.56 0.35 -12.61
C ASP A 92 -22.48 1.45 -13.17
N GLU A 93 -21.90 2.51 -13.75
CA GLU A 93 -22.67 3.60 -14.39
C GLU A 93 -23.34 3.18 -15.71
N ILE A 94 -22.78 2.20 -16.43
CA ILE A 94 -23.37 1.69 -17.68
C ILE A 94 -24.52 0.70 -17.38
N ASP A 95 -24.46 -0.01 -16.25
CA ASP A 95 -25.45 -1.02 -15.85
C ASP A 95 -26.81 -0.42 -15.45
N ILE A 96 -26.92 0.90 -15.25
CA ILE A 96 -28.16 1.59 -14.84
C ILE A 96 -29.22 1.64 -15.97
N CYS A 97 -28.98 1.02 -17.13
CA CYS A 97 -29.86 1.07 -18.31
C CYS A 97 -30.47 -0.29 -18.72
N LEU A 98 -30.38 -1.36 -17.91
CA LEU A 98 -31.06 -2.65 -18.16
C LEU A 98 -32.19 -2.92 -17.15
#